data_AF-A0A2F0PUP9-F1
#
_entry.id   AF-A0A2F0PUP9-F1
#
_cell.length_a   1.000
_cell.length_b   1.000
_cell.length_c   1.000
_cell.angle_alpha   90.00
_cell.angle_beta   90.00
_cell.angle_gamma   90.00
#
_symmetry.space_group_name_H-M   'P 1'
#
loop_
_entity.id
_entity.type
_entity.pdbx_description
1 polymer ?
#
loop_
_entity_poly.entity_id
_entity_poly.type
_entity_poly.pdbx_seq_one_letter_code
_entity_poly.pdbx_strand_id
1 'polypeptide(L)'
;MSKTLNFYGASDDLFEVEGAIREEIGCFNELGIYHLKSAEGEVLIVATYTDEGCWAIGLCQVGEDVPVPAWPVSYSMHDRGYSVQLTMEVPDDTQLVMANEDDE
;
A
#
# COMPACT_ATOMS: atom_id res chain seq x y z
N MET A 1 4.68 7.82 18.43
CA MET A 1 5.85 7.23 17.75
C MET A 1 5.37 6.80 16.37
N SER A 2 6.23 6.87 15.37
CA SER A 2 5.92 6.49 13.99
C SER A 2 6.82 5.36 13.53
N LYS A 3 6.34 4.61 12.54
CA LYS A 3 7.06 3.53 11.88
C LYS A 3 6.99 3.70 10.36
N THR A 4 8.01 3.18 9.69
CA THR A 4 8.12 3.27 8.23
C THR A 4 7.53 2.04 7.57
N LEU A 5 6.74 2.26 6.52
CA LEU A 5 6.27 1.24 5.58
C LEU A 5 6.71 1.60 4.16
N ASN A 6 7.13 0.59 3.39
CA ASN A 6 7.51 0.74 1.99
C ASN A 6 6.62 -0.17 1.14
N PHE A 7 5.99 0.40 0.11
CA PHE A 7 5.14 -0.33 -0.82
C PHE A 7 5.80 -0.35 -2.20
N TYR A 8 5.92 -1.53 -2.79
CA TYR A 8 6.52 -1.71 -4.12
C TYR A 8 6.01 -3.01 -4.75
N GLY A 9 6.11 -3.10 -6.07
CA GLY A 9 5.86 -4.33 -6.80
C GLY A 9 7.13 -5.18 -6.94
N ALA A 10 6.98 -6.48 -6.70
CA ALA A 10 8.06 -7.46 -6.67
C ALA A 10 8.17 -8.34 -7.93
N SER A 11 7.06 -8.49 -8.65
CA SER A 11 6.94 -9.13 -9.98
C SER A 11 5.82 -8.42 -10.75
N ASP A 12 5.35 -8.97 -11.87
CA ASP A 12 4.19 -8.48 -12.62
C ASP A 12 2.84 -8.81 -11.95
N ASP A 13 2.84 -9.67 -10.93
CA ASP A 13 1.66 -10.13 -10.20
C ASP A 13 1.73 -9.96 -8.68
N LEU A 14 2.84 -9.47 -8.12
CA LEU A 14 3.05 -9.41 -6.67
C LEU A 14 3.27 -7.97 -6.18
N PHE A 15 2.39 -7.50 -5.30
CA PHE A 15 2.49 -6.22 -4.61
C PHE A 15 2.90 -6.45 -3.14
N GLU A 16 3.95 -5.78 -2.68
CA GLU A 16 4.52 -5.99 -1.34
C GLU A 16 4.43 -4.73 -0.46
N VAL A 17 4.34 -4.96 0.85
CA VAL A 17 4.65 -3.98 1.90
C VAL A 17 5.76 -4.51 2.79
N GLU A 18 6.78 -3.68 3.03
CA GLU A 18 7.91 -3.98 3.91
C GLU A 18 8.15 -2.88 4.96
N GLY A 19 9.03 -3.17 5.92
CA GLY A 19 9.44 -2.29 7.00
C GLY A 19 8.96 -2.82 8.33
N ALA A 20 8.14 -2.04 9.03
CA ALA A 20 7.56 -2.45 10.30
C ALA A 20 6.41 -3.46 10.18
N ILE A 21 5.75 -3.50 9.02
CA ILE A 21 4.81 -4.56 8.59
C ILE A 21 5.45 -5.24 7.37
N ARG A 22 5.27 -6.55 7.26
CA ARG A 22 5.74 -7.35 6.11
C ARG A 22 4.61 -8.23 5.63
N GLU A 23 4.15 -8.01 4.41
CA GLU A 23 3.07 -8.76 3.77
C GLU A 23 3.17 -8.62 2.25
N GLU A 24 2.55 -9.55 1.52
CA GLU A 24 2.45 -9.53 0.06
C GLU A 24 1.02 -9.89 -0.41
N ILE A 25 0.59 -9.31 -1.54
CA ILE A 25 -0.68 -9.63 -2.18
C ILE A 25 -0.42 -9.97 -3.65
N GLY A 26 -0.90 -11.15 -4.06
CA GLY A 26 -1.02 -11.50 -5.47
C GLY A 26 -2.18 -10.75 -6.12
N CYS A 27 -1.93 -10.02 -7.20
CA CYS A 27 -2.91 -9.18 -7.90
C CYS A 27 -2.69 -9.14 -9.42
N PHE A 28 -2.55 -10.32 -10.04
CA PHE A 28 -2.40 -10.43 -11.49
C PHE A 28 -3.62 -9.87 -12.25
N ASN A 29 -3.40 -8.83 -13.05
CA ASN A 29 -4.45 -8.10 -13.79
C ASN A 29 -5.58 -7.50 -12.91
N GLU A 30 -5.31 -7.33 -11.62
CA GLU A 30 -6.24 -6.72 -10.66
C GLU A 30 -5.54 -5.58 -9.90
N LEU A 31 -6.30 -4.84 -9.09
CA LEU A 31 -5.70 -3.84 -8.20
C LEU A 31 -5.16 -4.54 -6.96
N GLY A 32 -3.88 -4.31 -6.64
CA GLY A 32 -3.36 -4.60 -5.32
C GLY A 32 -3.83 -3.53 -4.34
N ILE A 33 -4.49 -3.93 -3.24
CA ILE A 33 -5.03 -2.98 -2.26
C ILE A 33 -4.60 -3.39 -0.86
N TYR A 34 -3.90 -2.49 -0.17
CA TYR A 34 -3.70 -2.57 1.28
C TYR A 34 -4.58 -1.55 1.99
N HIS A 35 -5.29 -1.98 3.03
CA HIS A 35 -6.03 -1.08 3.92
C HIS A 35 -5.25 -0.87 5.22
N LEU A 36 -4.78 0.35 5.43
CA LEU A 36 -4.10 0.76 6.66
C LEU A 36 -5.08 1.46 7.59
N LYS A 37 -5.05 1.10 8.88
CA LYS A 37 -5.90 1.68 9.92
C LYS A 37 -5.11 1.99 11.18
N SER A 38 -5.31 3.18 11.73
CA SER A 38 -4.82 3.57 13.07
C SER A 38 -5.89 4.39 13.80
N ALA A 39 -5.62 4.78 15.05
CA ALA A 39 -6.49 5.71 15.77
C ALA A 39 -6.55 7.11 15.13
N GLU A 40 -5.59 7.47 14.28
CA GLU A 40 -5.54 8.79 13.61
C GLU A 40 -6.26 8.81 12.25
N GLY A 41 -6.67 7.65 11.73
CA GLY A 41 -7.43 7.54 10.49
C GLY A 41 -7.05 6.31 9.67
N GLU A 42 -7.58 6.25 8.46
CA GLU A 42 -7.49 5.07 7.58
C GLU A 42 -7.24 5.50 6.14
N VAL A 43 -6.49 4.67 5.39
CA VAL A 43 -6.16 4.93 3.98
C VAL A 43 -6.02 3.60 3.23
N LEU A 44 -6.38 3.62 1.95
CA LEU A 44 -6.10 2.52 1.03
C LEU A 44 -4.84 2.86 0.22
N ILE A 45 -3.89 1.93 0.17
CA ILE A 45 -2.77 1.97 -0.77
C ILE A 45 -3.15 1.08 -1.94
N VAL A 46 -3.16 1.67 -3.14
CA VAL A 46 -3.66 1.02 -4.36
C VAL A 46 -2.53 0.96 -5.37
N ALA A 47 -2.34 -0.21 -5.96
CA ALA A 47 -1.31 -0.47 -6.94
C ALA A 47 -1.83 -1.27 -8.12
N THR A 48 -1.20 -1.10 -9.28
CA THR A 48 -1.47 -1.91 -10.47
C THR A 48 -0.22 -2.00 -11.34
N TYR A 49 -0.01 -3.16 -11.96
CA TYR A 49 1.01 -3.34 -12.97
C TYR A 49 0.48 -2.85 -14.32
N THR A 50 1.22 -1.95 -14.96
CA THR A 50 0.79 -1.27 -16.19
C THR A 50 1.31 -1.96 -17.44
N ASP A 51 0.68 -1.69 -18.58
CA ASP A 51 1.12 -2.16 -19.90
C ASP A 51 2.54 -1.69 -20.28
N GLU A 52 3.08 -0.68 -19.59
CA GLU A 52 4.47 -0.20 -19.74
C GLU A 52 5.49 -1.08 -18.99
N GLY A 53 5.04 -2.19 -18.40
CA GLY A 53 5.88 -3.09 -17.63
C GLY A 53 6.35 -2.50 -16.30
N CYS A 54 5.66 -1.48 -15.79
CA CYS A 54 5.98 -0.79 -14.55
C CYS A 54 4.81 -0.79 -13.57
N TRP A 55 5.09 -0.75 -12.27
CA TRP A 55 4.07 -0.53 -11.25
C TRP A 55 3.69 0.95 -11.12
N ALA A 56 2.38 1.19 -11.05
CA ALA A 56 1.80 2.43 -10.54
C ALA A 56 1.30 2.20 -9.11
N ILE A 57 1.63 3.11 -8.19
CA ILE A 57 1.22 3.03 -6.79
C ILE A 57 0.73 4.41 -6.33
N GLY A 58 -0.40 4.43 -5.63
CA GLY A 58 -0.96 5.63 -5.04
C GLY A 58 -1.80 5.30 -3.81
N LEU A 59 -2.64 6.25 -3.40
CA LEU A 59 -3.53 6.11 -2.26
C LEU A 59 -4.93 6.66 -2.54
N CYS A 60 -5.92 6.19 -1.81
CA CYS A 60 -7.27 6.77 -1.82
C CYS A 60 -7.95 6.70 -0.44
N GLN A 61 -9.02 7.50 -0.29
CA GLN A 61 -9.88 7.48 0.89
C GLN A 61 -10.59 6.13 1.02
N VAL A 62 -10.88 5.70 2.25
CA VAL A 62 -11.62 4.45 2.53
C VAL A 62 -13.13 4.57 2.28
N GLY A 63 -13.65 5.77 2.03
CA GLY A 63 -15.07 6.01 1.79
C GLY A 63 -15.38 7.47 1.48
N GLU A 64 -16.64 7.76 1.14
CA GLU A 64 -17.13 9.13 0.94
C GLU A 64 -16.97 9.96 2.22
N ASP A 65 -16.53 11.20 2.07
CA ASP A 65 -16.30 12.17 3.16
C ASP A 65 -15.30 11.72 4.25
N VAL A 66 -14.55 10.63 4.02
CA VAL A 66 -13.47 10.21 4.92
C VAL A 66 -12.15 10.85 4.48
N PRO A 67 -11.56 11.78 5.27
CA PRO A 67 -10.33 12.44 4.88
C PRO A 67 -9.16 11.44 4.87
N VAL A 68 -8.28 11.58 3.89
CA VAL A 68 -6.99 10.90 3.89
C VAL A 68 -6.14 11.44 5.06
N PRO A 69 -5.56 10.58 5.92
CA PRO A 69 -4.67 11.01 6.99
C PRO A 69 -3.46 11.77 6.46
N ALA A 70 -2.99 12.79 7.19
CA ALA A 70 -1.84 13.61 6.81
C ALA A 70 -0.49 12.93 7.11
N TRP A 71 -0.41 11.60 6.96
CA TRP A 71 0.81 10.83 7.19
C TRP A 71 1.85 11.17 6.11
N PRO A 72 3.11 11.45 6.48
CA PRO A 72 4.13 11.78 5.49
C PRO A 72 4.33 10.67 4.47
N VAL A 73 4.33 11.04 3.18
CA VAL A 73 4.56 10.15 2.05
C VAL A 73 5.68 10.66 1.17
N SER A 74 6.45 9.74 0.61
CA SER A 74 7.46 10.04 -0.42
C SER A 74 7.50 8.95 -1.47
N TYR A 75 7.99 9.30 -2.66
CA TYR A 75 8.09 8.39 -3.79
C TYR A 75 9.53 8.33 -4.30
N SER A 76 9.98 7.14 -4.64
CA SER A 76 11.27 6.88 -5.31
C SER A 76 11.14 5.73 -6.30
N MET A 77 12.21 5.39 -7.00
CA MET A 77 12.29 4.14 -7.74
C MET A 77 12.79 3.04 -6.80
N HIS A 78 12.16 1.86 -6.83
CA HIS A 78 12.63 0.68 -6.12
C HIS A 78 13.86 0.07 -6.82
N ASP A 79 14.65 -0.74 -6.11
CA ASP A 79 15.86 -1.41 -6.66
C ASP A 79 15.57 -2.31 -7.86
N ARG A 80 14.34 -2.81 -7.97
CA ARG A 80 13.88 -3.61 -9.12
C ARG A 80 13.75 -2.79 -10.42
N GLY A 81 13.79 -1.46 -10.35
CA GLY A 81 13.81 -0.55 -11.50
C GLY A 81 12.48 -0.39 -12.26
N TYR A 82 11.58 -1.37 -12.16
CA TYR A 82 10.24 -1.34 -12.76
C TYR A 82 9.13 -1.06 -11.73
N SER A 83 9.48 -0.68 -10.51
CA SER A 83 8.50 -0.29 -9.51
C SER A 83 8.80 1.08 -8.96
N VAL A 84 7.78 1.93 -8.90
CA VAL A 84 7.77 3.03 -7.94
C VAL A 84 7.78 2.43 -6.53
N GLN A 85 8.45 3.07 -5.58
CA GLN A 85 8.35 2.77 -4.16
C GLN A 85 7.60 3.94 -3.51
N LEU A 86 6.52 3.62 -2.79
CA LEU A 86 5.83 4.56 -1.91
C LEU A 86 6.31 4.30 -0.48
N THR A 87 6.95 5.27 0.15
CA THR A 87 7.37 5.20 1.55
C THR A 87 6.46 6.07 2.41
N MET A 88 5.92 5.51 3.50
CA MET A 88 5.04 6.19 4.45
C MET A 88 5.60 6.15 5.86
N GLU A 89 5.48 7.27 6.57
CA GLU A 89 5.62 7.34 8.02
C GLU A 89 4.23 7.25 8.65
N VAL A 90 3.90 6.10 9.24
CA VAL A 90 2.57 5.82 9.80
C VAL A 90 2.62 5.80 11.33
N PRO A 91 1.50 6.06 12.03
CA PRO A 91 1.41 5.87 13.47
C PRO A 91 1.80 4.44 13.90
N ASP A 92 2.43 4.28 15.06
CA ASP A 92 2.89 2.97 15.54
C ASP A 92 1.78 1.92 15.68
N ASP A 93 0.57 2.36 16.00
CA ASP A 93 -0.63 1.52 16.14
C ASP A 93 -1.26 1.14 14.79
N THR A 94 -0.70 1.59 13.66
CA THR A 94 -1.19 1.26 12.33
C THR A 94 -1.18 -0.25 12.10
N GLN A 95 -2.29 -0.79 11.60
CA GLN A 95 -2.47 -2.20 11.27
C GLN A 95 -2.99 -2.35 9.84
N LEU A 96 -2.73 -3.52 9.24
CA LEU A 96 -3.44 -3.95 8.04
C LEU A 96 -4.82 -4.47 8.43
N VAL A 97 -5.85 -4.01 7.73
CA VAL A 97 -7.18 -4.60 7.84
C VAL A 97 -7.23 -5.79 6.89
N MET A 98 -7.25 -6.99 7.45
CA MET A 98 -7.43 -8.22 6.66
C MET A 98 -8.90 -8.36 6.30
N ALA A 99 -9.20 -8.64 5.04
CA ALA A 99 -10.53 -9.16 4.69
C ALA A 99 -10.68 -10.51 5.38
N ASN A 100 -11.75 -10.69 6.16
CA ASN A 100 -12.06 -12.03 6.67
C ASN A 100 -12.39 -12.91 5.47
N GLU A 101 -11.79 -14.10 5.40
CA GLU A 101 -12.03 -15.12 4.36
C GLU A 101 -13.49 -15.66 4.35
N ASP A 102 -14.37 -15.12 5.21
CA ASP A 102 -15.74 -15.61 5.44
C ASP A 102 -16.82 -14.81 4.69
N ASP A 103 -16.47 -13.81 3.89
CA ASP A 103 -17.42 -12.99 3.09
C ASP A 103 -17.46 -13.39 1.59
N GLU A 104 -17.30 -14.69 1.28
CA GLU A 104 -17.62 -15.29 -0.03
C GLU A 104 -18.85 -16.22 0.01
#